data_AF-X1KTV6-F1
#
_entry.id   AF-X1KTV6-F1
#
_cell.length_a   1.000
_cell.length_b   1.000
_cell.length_c   1.000
_cell.angle_alpha   90.00
_cell.angle_beta   90.00
_cell.angle_gamma   90.00
#
_symmetry.space_group_name_H-M   'P 1'
#
loop_
_entity.id
_entity.type
_entity.pdbx_description
1 polymer ?
#
loop_
_entity_poly.entity_id
_entity_poly.type
_entity_poly.pdbx_seq_one_letter_code
_entity_poly.pdbx_strand_id
1 'polypeptide(L)' 'MKVTAIISDNLISEVKKYAKGKNLTESLTIALKEWLAVKRIKELNNMVKES' A
#
# COMPACT_ATOMS: atom_id res chain seq x y z
N MET A 1 -16.83 6.08 -4.21
CA MET A 1 -16.17 7.34 -4.59
C MET A 1 -15.33 7.08 -5.85
N LYS A 2 -15.46 7.88 -6.91
CA LYS A 2 -14.66 7.73 -8.14
C LYS A 2 -13.41 8.60 -7.99
N VAL A 3 -12.23 7.99 -8.06
CA VAL A 3 -10.93 8.67 -7.93
C VAL A 3 -10.18 8.42 -9.24
N THR A 4 -9.69 9.49 -9.86
CA THR A 4 -8.82 9.43 -11.04
C THR A 4 -7.40 9.72 -10.59
N ALA A 5 -6.46 8.83 -10.88
CA ALA A 5 -5.06 8.99 -10.54
C ALA A 5 -4.20 8.63 -11.76
N ILE A 6 -3.13 9.38 -11.99
CA ILE A 6 -2.12 9.05 -13.00
C ILE A 6 -1.05 8.23 -12.30
N ILE A 7 -0.91 6.97 -12.70
CA ILE A 7 0.02 6.00 -12.10
C ILE A 7 0.68 5.24 -13.26
N SER A 8 1.97 4.96 -13.12
CA SER A 8 2.73 4.18 -14.11
C SER A 8 2.20 2.75 -14.24
N ASP A 9 1.97 2.29 -15.47
CA ASP A 9 1.46 0.95 -15.75
C ASP A 9 2.33 -0.17 -15.19
N ASN A 10 3.66 0.04 -15.16
CA ASN A 10 4.59 -0.93 -14.58
C ASN A 10 4.30 -1.16 -13.09
N LEU A 11 4.07 -0.08 -12.33
CA LEU A 11 3.75 -0.16 -10.91
C LEU A 11 2.42 -0.88 -10.68
N ILE A 12 1.43 -0.63 -11.54
CA ILE A 12 0.14 -1.31 -11.47
C ILE A 12 0.29 -2.81 -11.73
N SER A 13 1.12 -3.19 -12.69
CA SER A 13 1.41 -4.61 -13.00
C SER A 13 2.05 -5.32 -11.81
N GLU A 14 3.03 -4.68 -11.16
CA GLU A 14 3.67 -5.22 -9.95
C GLU A 14 2.67 -5.32 -8.79
N VAL A 15 1.93 -4.25 -8.51
CA VAL A 15 0.93 -4.25 -7.42
C VAL A 15 -0.13 -5.33 -7.65
N LYS A 16 -0.61 -5.53 -8.88
CA LYS A 16 -1.53 -6.63 -9.19
C LYS A 16 -0.91 -8.00 -8.95
N LYS A 17 0.36 -8.18 -9.33
CA LYS A 17 1.10 -9.44 -9.14
C LYS A 17 1.27 -9.80 -7.67
N TYR A 18 1.56 -8.82 -6.83
CA TYR A 18 1.80 -9.03 -5.39
C TYR A 18 0.51 -9.06 -4.57
N ALA A 19 -0.41 -8.13 -4.80
CA ALA A 19 -1.63 -8.01 -3.99
C ALA A 19 -2.67 -9.10 -4.31
N LYS A 20 -2.58 -9.77 -5.47
CA LYS A 20 -3.51 -10.83 -5.93
C LYS A 20 -5.00 -10.47 -5.83
N GLY A 21 -5.34 -9.18 -5.86
CA GLY A 21 -6.72 -8.72 -5.77
C GLY A 21 -7.49 -9.07 -7.05
N LYS A 22 -8.81 -9.27 -6.95
CA LYS A 22 -9.64 -9.56 -8.14
C LYS A 22 -9.60 -8.40 -9.14
N ASN A 23 -9.54 -7.17 -8.63
CA ASN A 23 -9.57 -5.94 -9.42
C ASN A 23 -8.39 -5.01 -9.08
N LEU A 24 -8.10 -4.05 -9.97
CA LEU A 24 -7.06 -3.03 -9.77
C LEU A 24 -7.27 -2.26 -8.45
N THR A 25 -8.49 -1.80 -8.21
CA THR A 25 -8.85 -1.04 -7.00
C THR A 25 -8.60 -1.83 -5.73
N GLU A 26 -8.92 -3.13 -5.73
CA GLU A 26 -8.70 -4.00 -4.58
C GLU A 26 -7.21 -4.24 -4.35
N SER A 27 -6.46 -4.50 -5.41
CA SER A 27 -4.99 -4.66 -5.36
C SER A 27 -4.31 -3.42 -4.79
N LEU A 28 -4.69 -2.22 -5.26
CA LEU A 28 -4.22 -0.94 -4.72
C LEU A 28 -4.63 -0.75 -3.25
N THR A 29 -5.85 -1.13 -2.89
CA THR A 29 -6.34 -0.99 -1.51
C THR A 29 -5.53 -1.87 -0.55
N ILE A 30 -5.23 -3.11 -0.94
CA ILE A 30 -4.40 -4.02 -0.15
C ILE A 30 -3.00 -3.44 0.00
N ALA A 31 -2.35 -3.05 -1.10
CA ALA A 31 -1.00 -2.49 -1.08
C ALA A 31 -0.90 -1.22 -0.21
N LEU A 32 -1.89 -0.32 -0.28
CA LEU A 32 -1.93 0.89 0.55
C LEU A 32 -2.11 0.56 2.04
N LYS A 33 -2.95 -0.42 2.39
CA LYS A 33 -3.13 -0.86 3.77
C LYS A 33 -1.86 -1.47 4.35
N GLU A 34 -1.19 -2.33 3.58
CA GLU A 34 0.09 -2.92 3.98
C GLU A 34 1.16 -1.85 4.16
N TRP A 35 1.27 -0.90 3.22
CA TRP A 35 2.21 0.21 3.34
C TRP A 35 1.96 1.05 4.60
N LEU A 36 0.69 1.34 4.91
CA LEU A 36 0.32 2.08 6.11
C LEU A 36 0.65 1.30 7.39
N ALA A 37 0.44 -0.01 7.41
CA ALA A 37 0.79 -0.86 8.55
C ALA A 37 2.30 -0.83 8.82
N VAL A 38 3.13 -0.93 7.78
CA VAL A 38 4.59 -0.83 7.89
C VAL A 38 5.03 0.54 8.43
N LYS A 39 4.38 1.63 7.99
CA LYS A 39 4.65 2.98 8.49
C LYS A 39 4.34 3.10 9.99
N ARG A 40 3.17 2.60 10.42
CA ARG A 40 2.79 2.59 11.85
C ARG A 40 3.76 1.80 12.70
N ILE A 41 4.20 0.62 12.24
CA ILE A 41 5.19 -0.18 12.97
C ILE A 41 6.53 0.57 13.11
N LYS A 42 6.98 1.26 12.06
CA LYS A 42 8.20 2.09 12.14
C LYS A 42 8.05 3.23 13.13
N GLU A 43 6.92 3.92 13.15
CA GLU A 43 6.65 4.97 14.13
C GLU A 43 6.66 4.43 15.56
N LEU A 44 5.97 3.30 15.80
CA LEU A 44 5.96 2.64 17.10
C LEU A 44 7.38 2.21 17.54
N ASN A 45 8.18 1.66 16.63
CA ASN A 45 9.56 1.29 16.93
C ASN A 45 10.43 2.50 17.28
N ASN A 46 10.20 3.65 16.64
CA ASN A 46 10.91 4.90 16.99
C ASN A 46 10.51 5.37 18.39
N MET A 47 9.22 5.34 18.73
CA MET A 47 8.74 5.71 20.06
C MET A 47 9.35 4.83 21.17
N VAL A 48 9.42 3.51 20.93
CA VAL A 48 10.03 2.56 21.87
C VAL A 48 11.54 2.80 22.00
N LYS A 49 12.22 3.22 20.93
CA LYS A 49 13.67 3.47 20.94
C LYS A 49 14.04 4.79 21.63
N GLU A 50 13.12 5.74 21.67
CA GLU A 50 13.28 7.04 22.34
C GLU A 50 12.81 7.03 23.82
N SER A 51 12.16 5.95 24.27
CA SER A 51 11.76 5.72 25.69
C SER A 51 12.82 4.96 26.47
#